data_AF-A0A815D6R7-F1
#
_entry.id   AF-A0A815D6R7-F1
#
_cell.length_a   1.000
_cell.length_b   1.000
_cell.length_c   1.000
_cell.angle_alpha   90.00
_cell.angle_beta   90.00
_cell.angle_gamma   90.00
#
_symmetry.space_group_name_H-M   'P 1'
#
loop_
_entity.id
_entity.type
_entity.pdbx_description
1 polymer ?
#
loop_
_entity_poly.entity_id
_entity_poly.type
_entity_poly.pdbx_seq_one_letter_code
_entity_poly.pdbx_strand_id
1 'polypeptide(L)' 'MVKKRRKHHRRSTLLEHLPNELLAEIFSYLNGIDAIFAFSQLNQRFQYLLNENCFFFDFKSISKFQFDFIFQHYSTKR' A
#
# COMPACT_ATOMS: atom_id res chain seq x y z
N MET A 1 -19.83 -38.31 -23.24
CA MET A 1 -19.79 -37.82 -21.84
C MET A 1 -19.12 -36.45 -21.80
N VAL A 2 -19.88 -35.37 -21.57
CA VAL A 2 -19.35 -34.00 -21.53
C VAL A 2 -18.77 -33.72 -20.14
N LYS A 3 -17.45 -33.57 -20.03
CA LYS A 3 -16.77 -33.19 -18.79
C LYS A 3 -17.14 -31.75 -18.43
N LYS A 4 -18.09 -31.58 -17.52
CA LYS A 4 -18.48 -30.29 -16.92
C LYS A 4 -17.27 -29.72 -16.15
N ARG A 5 -16.55 -28.77 -16.75
CA ARG A 5 -15.46 -28.04 -16.07
C ARG A 5 -16.05 -27.27 -14.89
N ARG A 6 -15.71 -27.68 -13.67
CA ARG A 6 -16.04 -26.93 -12.44
C ARG A 6 -15.30 -25.59 -12.50
N LYS A 7 -16.03 -24.49 -12.70
CA LYS A 7 -15.48 -23.14 -12.55
C LYS A 7 -15.16 -22.94 -11.07
N HIS A 8 -13.89 -23.02 -10.68
CA HIS A 8 -13.45 -22.55 -9.37
C HIS A 8 -13.66 -21.04 -9.34
N HIS A 9 -14.70 -20.60 -8.65
CA HIS A 9 -14.90 -19.19 -8.34
C HIS A 9 -13.85 -18.83 -7.27
N ARG A 10 -12.66 -18.41 -7.71
CA ARG A 10 -11.68 -17.80 -6.80
C ARG A 10 -12.32 -16.52 -6.31
N ARG A 11 -12.85 -16.53 -5.09
CA ARG A 11 -13.22 -15.30 -4.37
C ARG A 11 -11.92 -14.53 -4.18
N SER A 12 -11.65 -13.54 -5.04
CA SER A 12 -10.61 -12.56 -4.78
C SER A 12 -11.06 -11.73 -3.60
N THR A 13 -10.44 -11.92 -2.44
CA THR A 13 -10.58 -10.98 -1.33
C THR A 13 -9.85 -9.71 -1.74
N LEU A 14 -10.57 -8.59 -1.86
CA LEU A 14 -9.92 -7.32 -2.13
C LEU A 14 -9.03 -6.94 -0.95
N LEU A 15 -7.93 -6.25 -1.22
CA LEU A 15 -6.98 -5.82 -0.21
C LEU A 15 -7.66 -4.96 0.88
N GLU A 16 -8.70 -4.19 0.52
CA GLU A 16 -9.42 -3.34 1.48
C GLU A 16 -10.19 -4.13 2.54
N HIS A 17 -10.39 -5.44 2.36
CA HIS A 17 -11.05 -6.28 3.35
C HIS A 17 -10.08 -6.87 4.39
N LEU A 18 -8.77 -6.70 4.22
CA LEU A 18 -7.82 -7.16 5.24
C LEU A 18 -7.98 -6.35 6.53
N PRO A 19 -7.78 -6.95 7.71
CA PRO A 19 -7.66 -6.23 8.98
C PRO A 19 -6.50 -5.23 8.99
N ASN A 20 -6.58 -4.22 9.87
CA ASN A 20 -5.55 -3.18 9.97
C ASN A 20 -4.19 -3.77 10.37
N GLU A 21 -4.20 -4.79 11.21
CA GLU A 21 -3.02 -5.47 11.73
C GLU A 21 -2.24 -6.14 10.59
N LEU A 22 -2.95 -6.82 9.68
CA LEU A 22 -2.32 -7.45 8.52
C LEU A 22 -1.79 -6.41 7.53
N LEU A 23 -2.50 -5.29 7.35
CA LEU A 23 -2.02 -4.19 6.50
C LEU A 23 -0.77 -3.54 7.09
N ALA A 24 -0.73 -3.31 8.40
CA ALA A 24 0.44 -2.80 9.11
C ALA A 24 1.62 -3.78 9.02
N GLU A 25 1.36 -5.08 9.17
CA GLU A 25 2.38 -6.11 8.98
C GLU A 25 2.93 -6.09 7.55
N ILE A 26 2.07 -6.00 6.54
CA ILE A 26 2.50 -5.86 5.13
C ILE A 26 3.39 -4.62 4.96
N PHE A 27 3.01 -3.48 5.53
CA PHE A 27 3.80 -2.25 5.46
C PHE A 27 5.17 -2.38 6.12
N SER A 28 5.29 -3.19 7.18
CA SER A 28 6.58 -3.41 7.86
C SER A 28 7.62 -4.13 6.98
N TYR A 29 7.16 -4.87 5.95
CA TYR A 29 8.03 -5.51 4.96
C TYR A 29 8.43 -4.60 3.81
N LEU A 30 7.88 -3.38 3.73
CA LEU A 30 8.15 -2.42 2.68
C LEU A 30 9.04 -1.29 3.20
N ASN A 31 9.85 -0.72 2.31
CA ASN A 31 10.43 0.60 2.57
C ASN A 31 9.27 1.62 2.68
N GLY A 32 9.32 2.54 3.63
CA GLY A 32 8.27 3.56 3.80
C GLY A 32 8.02 4.36 2.51
N ILE A 33 9.06 4.57 1.69
CA ILE A 33 8.94 5.23 0.38
C ILE A 33 8.01 4.44 -0.55
N ASP A 34 8.26 3.13 -0.68
CA ASP A 34 7.50 2.25 -1.56
C ASP A 34 6.06 2.07 -1.05
N ALA A 35 5.89 1.98 0.27
CA ALA A 35 4.58 1.91 0.90
C ALA A 35 3.74 3.17 0.61
N ILE A 36 4.33 4.37 0.77
CA ILE A 36 3.63 5.61 0.44
C ILE A 36 3.31 5.67 -1.05
N PHE A 37 4.27 5.36 -1.90
CA PHE A 37 4.06 5.41 -3.35
C PHE A 37 2.94 4.47 -3.80
N ALA A 38 2.90 3.25 -3.26
CA ALA A 38 1.93 2.24 -3.65
C ALA A 38 0.52 2.45 -3.05
N PHE A 39 0.43 2.92 -1.80
CA PHE A 39 -0.84 2.86 -1.04
C PHE A 39 -1.46 4.23 -0.72
N SER A 40 -0.74 5.35 -0.88
CA SER A 40 -1.20 6.67 -0.42
C SER A 40 -2.40 7.25 -1.18
N GLN A 41 -2.71 6.74 -2.38
CA GLN A 41 -3.82 7.20 -3.21
C GLN A 41 -5.02 6.22 -3.25
N LEU A 42 -4.98 5.10 -2.50
CA LEU A 42 -6.05 4.11 -2.57
C LEU A 42 -7.32 4.58 -1.86
N ASN A 43 -7.23 4.85 -0.55
CA ASN A 43 -8.29 5.46 0.23
C ASN A 43 -7.77 5.98 1.58
N GLN A 44 -8.63 6.69 2.30
CA GLN A 44 -8.30 7.31 3.58
C GLN A 44 -7.82 6.32 4.65
N ARG A 45 -8.32 5.08 4.65
CA ARG A 45 -7.90 4.06 5.62
C ARG A 45 -6.44 3.66 5.41
N PHE A 46 -6.02 3.42 4.17
CA PHE A 46 -4.60 3.15 3.88
C PHE A 46 -3.74 4.36 4.22
N GLN A 47 -4.20 5.57 3.91
CA GLN A 47 -3.45 6.78 4.23
C GLN A 47 -3.26 6.99 5.73
N TYR A 48 -4.28 6.71 6.54
CA TYR A 48 -4.17 6.72 7.99
C TYR A 48 -3.16 5.68 8.49
N LEU A 49 -3.26 4.44 8.00
CA LEU A 49 -2.34 3.37 8.39
C LEU A 49 -0.89 3.66 7.98
N LEU A 50 -0.65 4.25 6.82
CA LEU A 50 0.69 4.66 6.39
C LEU A 50 1.28 5.71 7.34
N ASN A 51 0.50 6.70 7.76
CA ASN A 51 0.97 7.72 8.70
C ASN A 51 1.31 7.15 10.08
N GLU A 52 0.57 6.13 10.53
CA GLU A 52 0.76 5.48 11.83
C GLU A 52 1.88 4.43 11.84
N ASN A 53 2.27 3.88 10.69
CA ASN A 53 3.18 2.73 10.63
C ASN A 53 4.45 2.95 9.79
N CYS A 54 4.45 3.85 8.80
CA CYS A 54 5.60 4.09 7.93
C CYS A 54 6.43 5.29 8.42
N PHE A 55 7.29 5.05 9.41
CA PHE A 55 8.24 6.06 9.91
C PHE A 55 9.65 5.95 9.33
N PHE A 56 9.98 4.81 8.71
CA PHE A 56 11.32 4.56 8.19
C PHE A 56 11.36 4.77 6.69
N PHE A 57 12.07 5.82 6.28
CA PHE A 57 12.32 6.15 4.90
C PHE A 57 13.80 5.99 4.59
N ASP A 58 14.14 5.10 3.66
CA ASP A 58 15.48 5.11 3.09
C ASP A 58 15.58 6.17 1.99
N PHE A 59 15.98 7.38 2.39
CA PHE A 59 16.23 8.47 1.46
C PHE A 59 17.56 8.34 0.72
N LYS A 60 18.44 7.37 1.04
CA LYS A 60 19.71 7.20 0.32
C LYS A 60 19.50 6.55 -1.03
N SER A 61 18.51 5.66 -1.13
CA SER A 61 18.19 4.92 -2.35
C SER A 61 17.05 5.53 -3.16
N ILE A 62 16.54 6.71 -2.77
CA ILE A 62 15.38 7.31 -3.41
C ILE A 62 15.74 7.96 -4.75
N SER A 63 14.93 7.71 -5.78
CA SER A 63 15.03 8.46 -7.04
C SER A 63 14.47 9.88 -6.89
N LYS A 64 14.92 10.81 -7.73
CA LYS A 64 14.37 12.19 -7.76
C LYS A 64 12.84 12.19 -7.90
N PHE A 65 12.31 11.31 -8.75
CA PHE A 65 10.86 11.21 -8.98
C PHE A 65 10.09 10.80 -7.72
N GLN A 66 10.56 9.77 -7.00
CA GLN A 66 9.96 9.34 -5.74
C GLN A 66 10.05 10.43 -4.66
N PHE A 67 11.18 11.15 -4.63
CA PHE A 67 11.36 12.28 -3.72
C PHE A 67 10.35 13.39 -4.00
N ASP A 68 10.23 13.82 -5.26
CA ASP A 68 9.30 14.88 -5.67
C ASP A 68 7.85 14.49 -5.34
N PHE A 69 7.48 13.22 -5.57
CA PHE A 69 6.15 12.71 -5.23
C PHE A 69 5.85 12.81 -3.74
N ILE A 70 6.78 12.36 -2.88
CA ILE A 70 6.61 12.41 -1.42
C ILE A 70 6.57 13.85 -0.93
N PHE A 71 7.46 14.70 -1.46
CA PHE A 71 7.50 16.09 -1.09
C PHE A 71 6.18 16.80 -1.40
N GLN A 72 5.57 16.54 -2.56
CA GLN A 72 4.22 17.02 -2.88
C GLN A 72 3.16 16.44 -1.93
N HIS A 73 3.21 15.14 -1.66
CA HIS A 73 2.25 14.46 -0.81
C HIS A 73 2.18 15.06 0.61
N TYR A 74 3.34 15.43 1.17
CA TYR A 74 3.42 16.04 2.51
C TYR A 74 3.31 17.57 2.51
N SER A 75 3.73 18.27 1.44
CA SER A 75 3.62 19.73 1.36
C SER A 75 2.19 20.23 1.21
N THR A 76 1.29 19.41 0.65
CA THR A 76 -0.13 19.78 0.45
C THR A 76 -0.99 19.57 1.70
N LYS A 77 -0.41 19.08 2.80
CA LYS A 77 -1.11 18.83 4.08
C LYS A 77 -0.84 19.89 5.17
N ARG A 78 -0.31 21.06 4.80
CA ARG A 78 -0.19 22.22 5.71
C ARG A 78 -1.29 23.24 5.46
#